data_AF-A0A959NRK8-F1
#
_entry.id   AF-A0A959NRK8-F1
#
_cell.length_a   1.000
_cell.length_b   1.000
_cell.length_c   1.000
_cell.angle_alpha   90.00
_cell.angle_beta   90.00
_cell.angle_gamma   90.00
#
_symmetry.space_group_name_H-M   'P 1'
#
loop_
_entity.id
_entity.type
_entity.pdbx_description
1 polymer ?
#
loop_
_entity_poly.entity_id
_entity_poly.type
_entity_poly.pdbx_seq_one_letter_code
_entity_poly.pdbx_strand_id
1 'polypeptide(L)'
;MNSKLPNVSNSLEYERVEKISLDLQEILEEIYYKSPAGGCYLIGHCLSEILNEYGLVSRKVTGKLALHIKNTNDKYAKYGIINLKGHYIGNYHTWCEVVINNETYIIDPSLKYNKLALKQYFDIKVNNKIPNLVFSKKANTYIYKYIEDISLECQSMSFLKRISTCRINEIVTKTLEKQNNEIRKAS
;
A
#
# COMPACT_ATOMS: atom_id res chain seq x y z
N MET A 1 4.00 6.55 -38.46
CA MET A 1 4.09 5.87 -37.15
C MET A 1 4.74 6.85 -36.18
N ASN A 2 3.94 7.60 -35.43
CA ASN A 2 4.47 8.52 -34.41
C ASN A 2 4.58 7.76 -33.09
N SER A 3 5.78 7.25 -32.80
CA SER A 3 6.15 6.82 -31.46
C SER A 3 6.19 8.07 -30.56
N LYS A 4 5.10 8.33 -29.84
CA LYS A 4 5.11 9.28 -28.73
C LYS A 4 6.09 8.75 -27.69
N LEU A 5 7.28 9.34 -27.64
CA LEU A 5 8.15 9.25 -26.47
C LEU A 5 7.31 9.66 -25.25
N PRO A 6 7.35 8.92 -24.13
CA PRO A 6 6.66 9.33 -22.92
C PRO A 6 7.18 10.71 -22.49
N ASN A 7 6.26 11.60 -22.13
CA ASN A 7 6.56 12.95 -21.69
C ASN A 7 7.48 12.88 -20.46
N VAL A 8 8.64 13.55 -20.50
CA VAL A 8 9.69 13.45 -19.46
C VAL A 8 9.21 13.87 -18.06
N SER A 9 8.19 14.73 -17.96
CA SER A 9 7.55 15.05 -16.67
C SER A 9 6.81 13.86 -16.05
N ASN A 10 6.28 12.96 -16.89
CA ASN A 10 5.43 11.87 -16.43
C ASN A 10 6.27 10.82 -15.72
N SER A 11 7.43 10.44 -16.27
CA SER A 11 8.33 9.49 -15.62
C SER A 11 8.80 9.98 -14.25
N LEU A 12 9.05 11.28 -14.12
CA LEU A 12 9.52 11.86 -12.86
C LEU A 12 8.48 11.76 -11.73
N GLU A 13 7.19 11.99 -12.01
CA GLU A 13 6.13 11.83 -11.01
C GLU A 13 5.96 10.37 -10.59
N TYR A 14 5.99 9.42 -11.54
CA TYR A 14 5.96 7.99 -11.21
C TYR A 14 7.13 7.58 -10.32
N GLU A 15 8.35 7.93 -10.73
CA GLU A 15 9.57 7.60 -9.99
C GLU A 15 9.54 8.19 -8.58
N ARG A 16 9.08 9.44 -8.45
CA ARG A 16 8.93 10.10 -7.14
C ARG A 16 7.95 9.36 -6.24
N VAL A 17 6.77 9.02 -6.76
CA VAL A 17 5.74 8.33 -5.99
C VAL A 17 6.17 6.92 -5.58
N GLU A 18 6.82 6.19 -6.49
CA GLU A 18 7.40 4.88 -6.19
C GLU A 18 8.44 4.98 -5.08
N LYS A 19 9.36 5.95 -5.19
CA LYS A 19 10.42 6.18 -4.20
C LYS A 19 9.86 6.56 -2.82
N ILE A 20 8.90 7.48 -2.76
CA ILE A 20 8.19 7.82 -1.52
C ILE A 20 7.54 6.58 -0.88
N SER A 21 6.94 5.72 -1.71
CA SER A 21 6.26 4.51 -1.23
C SER A 21 7.25 3.50 -0.64
N LEU A 22 8.43 3.34 -1.25
CA LEU A 22 9.52 2.51 -0.73
C LEU A 22 10.13 3.09 0.55
N ASP A 23 10.27 4.41 0.63
CA ASP A 23 10.76 5.07 1.84
C ASP A 23 9.80 4.91 3.02
N LEU A 24 8.49 5.09 2.78
CA LEU A 24 7.47 4.80 3.79
C LEU A 24 7.53 3.32 4.23
N GLN A 25 7.73 2.41 3.28
CA GLN A 25 7.88 0.98 3.56
C GLN A 25 9.05 0.75 4.54
N GLU A 26 10.22 1.35 4.28
CA GLU A 26 11.41 1.24 5.14
C GLU A 26 11.19 1.87 6.53
N ILE A 27 10.62 3.07 6.62
CA ILE A 27 10.34 3.73 7.91
C ILE A 27 9.40 2.89 8.78
N LEU A 28 8.39 2.26 8.17
CA LEU A 28 7.50 1.35 8.89
C LEU A 28 8.21 0.07 9.32
N GLU A 29 9.18 -0.42 8.54
CA GLU A 29 10.02 -1.54 8.95
C GLU A 29 10.84 -1.20 10.19
N GLU A 30 11.45 -0.02 10.22
CA GLU A 30 12.25 0.42 11.36
C GLU A 30 11.42 0.54 12.63
N ILE A 31 10.20 1.07 12.52
CA ILE A 31 9.30 1.29 13.66
C ILE A 31 8.66 -0.04 14.13
N TYR A 32 8.29 -0.92 13.20
CA TYR A 32 7.51 -2.13 13.47
C TYR A 32 8.25 -3.44 13.18
N TYR A 33 9.60 -3.42 13.14
CA TYR A 33 10.46 -4.55 12.74
C TYR A 33 10.07 -5.91 13.34
N LYS A 34 9.59 -5.93 14.59
CA LYS A 34 9.20 -7.16 15.32
C LYS A 34 7.75 -7.60 15.09
N SER A 35 6.95 -6.84 14.35
CA SER A 35 5.53 -7.10 14.12
C SER A 35 5.10 -6.73 12.69
N PRO A 36 5.31 -7.63 11.71
CA PRO A 36 4.93 -7.36 10.32
C PRO A 36 3.41 -7.37 10.08
N ALA A 37 2.60 -7.68 11.09
CA ALA A 37 1.14 -7.73 10.99
C ALA A 37 0.51 -6.35 11.27
N GLY A 38 -0.56 -6.03 10.54
CA GLY A 38 -1.38 -4.84 10.80
C GLY A 38 -0.86 -3.52 10.21
N GLY A 39 0.36 -3.47 9.68
CA GLY A 39 0.90 -2.27 9.01
C GLY A 39 0.05 -1.81 7.82
N CYS A 40 -0.61 -2.74 7.13
CA CYS A 40 -1.57 -2.46 6.07
C CYS A 40 -2.82 -1.68 6.51
N TYR A 41 -3.05 -1.48 7.80
CA TYR A 41 -4.12 -0.60 8.29
C TYR A 41 -3.69 0.87 8.35
N LEU A 42 -2.39 1.14 8.41
CA LEU A 42 -1.81 2.49 8.49
C LEU A 42 -1.31 3.00 7.14
N ILE A 43 -0.73 2.12 6.34
CA ILE A 43 -0.01 2.48 5.11
C ILE A 43 -0.83 3.36 4.17
N GLY A 44 -2.07 2.99 3.87
CA GLY A 44 -2.90 3.77 2.95
C GLY A 44 -3.15 5.20 3.46
N HIS A 45 -3.23 5.37 4.78
CA HIS A 45 -3.43 6.67 5.40
C HIS A 45 -2.16 7.52 5.36
N CYS A 46 -1.05 7.02 5.91
CA CYS A 46 0.21 7.76 5.94
C CYS A 46 0.68 8.11 4.52
N LEU A 47 0.56 7.20 3.57
CA LEU A 47 0.97 7.46 2.19
C LEU A 47 0.13 8.58 1.56
N SER A 48 -1.19 8.59 1.78
CA SER A 48 -2.04 9.67 1.27
C SER A 48 -1.70 11.04 1.88
N GLU A 49 -1.35 11.09 3.17
CA GLU A 49 -0.91 12.35 3.79
C GLU A 49 0.41 12.84 3.18
N ILE A 50 1.41 11.95 3.05
CA ILE A 50 2.71 12.29 2.47
C ILE A 50 2.57 12.79 1.02
N LEU A 51 1.79 12.10 0.19
CA LEU A 51 1.61 12.50 -1.20
C LEU A 51 0.85 13.83 -1.34
N ASN A 52 -0.13 14.08 -0.47
CA ASN A 52 -0.84 15.37 -0.44
C ASN A 52 0.09 16.52 -0.02
N GLU A 53 1.02 16.31 0.93
CA GLU A 53 2.07 17.28 1.28
C GLU A 53 3.01 17.59 0.10
N TYR A 54 3.18 16.66 -0.83
CA TYR A 54 3.91 16.87 -2.08
C TYR A 54 3.08 17.48 -3.21
N GLY A 55 1.85 17.89 -2.94
CA GLY A 55 0.95 18.54 -3.90
C GLY A 55 0.28 17.58 -4.88
N LEU A 56 0.33 16.26 -4.63
CA LEU A 56 -0.36 15.27 -5.44
C LEU A 56 -1.78 15.07 -4.93
N VAL A 57 -2.72 14.79 -5.84
CA VAL A 57 -4.10 14.45 -5.46
C VAL A 57 -4.14 12.98 -5.08
N SER A 58 -4.24 12.70 -3.77
CA SER A 58 -4.27 11.32 -3.26
C SER A 58 -5.30 11.11 -2.15
N ARG A 59 -5.74 9.86 -1.98
CA ARG A 59 -6.69 9.46 -0.95
C ARG A 59 -6.35 8.09 -0.36
N LYS A 60 -6.60 7.94 0.94
CA LYS A 60 -6.71 6.63 1.58
C LYS A 60 -7.97 5.93 1.09
N VAL A 61 -7.84 4.67 0.67
CA VAL A 61 -8.97 3.80 0.37
C VAL A 61 -9.04 2.67 1.39
N THR A 62 -10.25 2.33 1.82
CA THR A 62 -10.52 1.19 2.70
C THR A 62 -11.37 0.18 1.96
N GLY A 63 -11.03 -1.10 2.10
CA GLY A 63 -11.82 -2.14 1.45
C GLY A 63 -11.31 -3.53 1.75
N LYS A 64 -11.44 -4.39 0.74
CA LYS A 64 -11.13 -5.81 0.80
C LYS A 64 -9.95 -6.12 -0.12
N LEU A 65 -9.11 -7.06 0.31
CA LEU A 65 -7.97 -7.54 -0.47
C LEU A 65 -8.01 -9.07 -0.55
N ALA A 66 -7.83 -9.64 -1.73
CA ALA A 66 -7.56 -11.07 -1.91
C ALA A 66 -6.20 -11.26 -2.59
N LEU A 67 -5.34 -12.08 -2.00
CA LEU A 67 -4.02 -12.45 -2.55
C LEU A 67 -4.02 -13.93 -2.91
N HIS A 68 -3.61 -14.28 -4.13
CA HIS A 68 -3.59 -15.67 -4.57
C HIS A 68 -2.55 -16.49 -3.79
N ILE A 69 -2.94 -17.64 -3.23
CA ILE A 69 -2.06 -18.56 -2.49
C ILE A 69 -1.42 -19.56 -3.47
N LYS A 70 -0.18 -19.97 -3.19
CA LYS A 70 0.53 -20.96 -4.00
C LYS A 70 0.21 -22.38 -3.55
N ASN A 71 -0.01 -23.29 -4.51
CA ASN A 71 -0.01 -24.75 -4.31
C ASN A 71 -1.02 -25.28 -3.27
N THR A 72 -2.19 -24.66 -3.16
CA THR A 72 -3.22 -25.05 -2.19
C THR A 72 -4.59 -25.19 -2.86
N ASN A 73 -5.45 -26.04 -2.28
CA ASN A 73 -6.87 -26.12 -2.64
C ASN A 73 -7.64 -24.83 -2.29
N ASP A 74 -7.10 -24.07 -1.33
CA ASP A 74 -7.52 -22.72 -1.01
C ASP A 74 -6.87 -21.72 -1.96
N LYS A 75 -7.67 -20.84 -2.57
CA LYS A 75 -7.18 -19.98 -3.66
C LYS A 75 -6.64 -18.65 -3.16
N TYR A 76 -7.13 -18.14 -2.02
CA TYR A 76 -6.88 -16.77 -1.59
C TYR A 76 -6.58 -16.61 -0.10
N ALA A 77 -5.70 -15.67 0.23
CA ALA A 77 -5.61 -15.04 1.54
C ALA A 77 -6.44 -13.75 1.50
N LYS A 78 -7.44 -13.61 2.37
CA LYS A 78 -8.50 -12.60 2.27
C LYS A 78 -8.49 -11.65 3.45
N TYR A 79 -8.56 -10.37 3.15
CA TYR A 79 -8.80 -9.28 4.08
C TYR A 79 -10.20 -8.72 3.78
N GLY A 80 -11.07 -8.75 4.77
CA GLY A 80 -12.50 -8.50 4.63
C GLY A 80 -13.28 -9.68 4.06
N ILE A 81 -14.61 -9.58 4.15
CA ILE A 81 -15.52 -10.64 3.71
C ILE A 81 -15.68 -10.57 2.19
N ILE A 82 -14.98 -11.47 1.49
CA ILE A 82 -15.05 -11.66 0.04
C ILE A 82 -15.58 -13.07 -0.24
N ASN A 83 -16.54 -13.19 -1.16
CA ASN A 83 -17.05 -14.48 -1.65
C ASN A 83 -16.05 -15.18 -2.60
N LEU A 84 -14.88 -15.52 -2.04
CA LEU A 84 -13.82 -16.29 -2.69
C LEU A 84 -13.37 -17.40 -1.74
N LYS A 85 -13.04 -18.56 -2.30
CA LYS A 85 -12.50 -19.69 -1.52
C LYS A 85 -11.10 -19.36 -1.00
N GLY A 86 -10.91 -19.44 0.31
CA GLY A 86 -9.60 -19.23 0.93
C GLY A 86 -9.66 -18.78 2.39
N HIS A 87 -8.49 -18.48 2.94
CA HIS A 87 -8.30 -18.12 4.35
C HIS A 87 -8.69 -16.68 4.64
N TYR A 88 -9.36 -16.46 5.76
CA TYR A 88 -9.65 -15.12 6.29
C TYR A 88 -8.50 -14.67 7.19
N ILE A 89 -7.92 -13.51 6.90
CA ILE A 89 -6.68 -13.01 7.50
C ILE A 89 -6.92 -11.77 8.34
N GLY A 90 -7.74 -10.85 7.85
CA GLY A 90 -7.99 -9.56 8.49
C GLY A 90 -9.35 -9.01 8.13
N ASN A 91 -9.78 -7.97 8.83
CA ASN A 91 -11.14 -7.42 8.70
C ASN A 91 -11.32 -6.50 7.50
N TYR A 92 -10.25 -5.84 7.07
CA TYR A 92 -10.22 -4.94 5.93
C TYR A 92 -8.78 -4.80 5.45
N HIS A 93 -8.55 -3.99 4.44
CA HIS A 93 -7.22 -3.59 3.96
C HIS A 93 -7.29 -2.10 3.59
N THR A 94 -6.18 -1.36 3.75
CA THR A 94 -6.09 0.00 3.23
C THR A 94 -4.96 0.13 2.21
N TRP A 95 -5.18 0.98 1.21
CA TRP A 95 -4.20 1.35 0.20
C TRP A 95 -4.34 2.85 -0.11
N CYS A 96 -3.42 3.38 -0.90
CA CYS A 96 -3.52 4.75 -1.41
C CYS A 96 -3.96 4.72 -2.87
N GLU A 97 -4.81 5.66 -3.26
CA GLU A 97 -5.02 6.02 -4.65
C GLU A 97 -4.43 7.39 -4.92
N VAL A 98 -3.73 7.57 -6.03
CA VAL A 98 -3.16 8.84 -6.47
C VAL A 98 -3.53 9.12 -7.92
N VAL A 99 -3.79 10.39 -8.23
CA VAL A 99 -4.03 10.84 -9.60
C VAL A 99 -2.72 11.37 -10.17
N ILE A 100 -2.25 10.74 -11.25
CA ILE A 100 -1.07 11.16 -12.02
C ILE A 100 -1.54 11.28 -13.46
N ASN A 101 -1.40 12.47 -14.07
CA ASN A 101 -1.84 12.73 -15.45
C ASN A 101 -3.31 12.35 -15.71
N ASN A 102 -4.22 12.70 -14.80
CA ASN A 102 -5.65 12.37 -14.84
C ASN A 102 -5.98 10.87 -14.81
N GLU A 103 -5.01 10.03 -14.46
CA GLU A 103 -5.21 8.60 -14.29
C GLU A 103 -5.04 8.22 -12.83
N THR A 104 -5.95 7.39 -12.32
CA THR A 104 -5.90 6.90 -10.94
C THR A 104 -5.05 5.64 -10.85
N TYR A 105 -4.10 5.66 -9.92
CA TYR A 105 -3.22 4.55 -9.61
C TYR A 105 -3.45 4.06 -8.20
N ILE A 106 -3.50 2.75 -8.05
CA ILE A 106 -3.46 2.06 -6.76
C ILE A 106 -2.00 1.90 -6.36
N ILE A 107 -1.71 2.29 -5.13
CA ILE A 107 -0.40 2.20 -4.51
C ILE A 107 -0.51 1.49 -3.17
N ASP A 108 0.21 0.37 -3.06
CA ASP A 108 0.22 -0.44 -1.85
C ASP A 108 1.63 -0.97 -1.54
N PRO A 109 2.41 -0.25 -0.70
CA PRO A 109 3.69 -0.72 -0.20
C PRO A 109 3.56 -1.74 0.93
N SER A 110 2.36 -2.14 1.36
CA SER A 110 2.19 -3.07 2.49
C SER A 110 2.45 -4.54 2.13
N LEU A 111 2.43 -4.89 0.84
CA LEU A 111 2.46 -6.29 0.42
C LEU A 111 3.75 -7.02 0.80
N LYS A 112 4.90 -6.33 0.89
CA LYS A 112 6.14 -6.91 1.44
C LYS A 112 5.89 -7.51 2.83
N TYR A 113 5.29 -6.75 3.74
CA TYR A 113 5.04 -7.17 5.12
C TYR A 113 3.85 -8.10 5.25
N ASN A 114 2.79 -7.90 4.47
CA ASN A 114 1.67 -8.84 4.44
C ASN A 114 2.15 -10.25 4.07
N LYS A 115 3.08 -10.39 3.11
CA LYS A 115 3.68 -11.69 2.77
C LYS A 115 4.44 -12.31 3.93
N LEU A 116 5.23 -11.51 4.64
CA LEU A 116 5.99 -11.96 5.81
C LEU A 116 5.04 -12.40 6.94
N ALA A 117 4.05 -11.59 7.27
CA ALA A 117 3.04 -11.89 8.29
C ALA A 117 2.23 -13.14 7.94
N LEU A 118 1.79 -13.28 6.68
CA LEU A 118 1.08 -14.48 6.20
C LEU A 118 1.92 -15.75 6.39
N LYS A 119 3.21 -15.68 6.07
CA LYS A 119 4.10 -16.82 6.24
C LYS A 119 4.37 -17.12 7.72
N GLN A 120 4.61 -16.09 8.53
CA GLN A 120 4.99 -16.24 9.93
C GLN A 120 3.83 -16.70 10.83
N TYR A 121 2.64 -16.13 10.64
CA TYR A 121 1.51 -16.33 11.56
C TYR A 121 0.47 -17.33 11.06
N PHE A 122 0.41 -17.58 9.74
CA PHE A 122 -0.61 -18.44 9.13
C PHE A 122 -0.02 -19.59 8.31
N ASP A 123 1.33 -19.69 8.21
CA ASP A 123 2.04 -20.61 7.33
C ASP A 123 1.64 -20.50 5.84
N ILE A 124 1.06 -19.36 5.43
CA ILE A 124 0.57 -19.14 4.06
C ILE A 124 1.67 -18.57 3.18
N LYS A 125 1.91 -19.20 2.03
CA LYS A 125 2.78 -18.66 0.97
C LYS A 125 1.94 -18.17 -0.20
N VAL A 126 1.96 -16.86 -0.46
CA VAL A 126 1.28 -16.28 -1.63
C VAL A 126 2.08 -16.47 -2.92
N ASN A 127 1.42 -16.22 -4.06
CA ASN A 127 2.03 -16.27 -5.38
C ASN A 127 3.24 -15.31 -5.48
N ASN A 128 4.38 -15.81 -5.97
CA ASN A 128 5.62 -15.04 -6.07
C ASN A 128 5.57 -13.90 -7.09
N LYS A 129 4.60 -13.91 -8.01
CA LYS A 129 4.37 -12.80 -8.97
C LYS A 129 3.69 -11.60 -8.32
N ILE A 130 3.17 -11.72 -7.10
CA ILE A 130 2.65 -10.57 -6.37
C ILE A 130 3.84 -9.68 -6.01
N PRO A 131 3.87 -8.40 -6.41
CA PRO A 131 5.00 -7.52 -6.13
C PRO A 131 5.02 -7.09 -4.65
N ASN A 132 6.15 -6.58 -4.16
CA ASN A 132 6.27 -6.07 -2.79
C ASN A 132 5.62 -4.69 -2.63
N LEU A 133 5.57 -3.93 -3.72
CA LEU A 133 4.84 -2.70 -3.91
C LEU A 133 3.89 -2.90 -5.08
N VAL A 134 2.59 -2.67 -4.89
CA VAL A 134 1.69 -2.50 -6.04
C VAL A 134 1.73 -1.03 -6.44
N PHE A 135 1.98 -0.77 -7.71
CA PHE A 135 1.76 0.52 -8.36
C PHE A 135 1.09 0.23 -9.71
N SER A 136 -0.23 0.40 -9.78
CA SER A 136 -1.02 -0.16 -10.89
C SER A 136 -2.32 0.60 -11.13
N LYS A 137 -2.73 0.72 -12.39
CA LYS A 137 -4.10 1.15 -12.75
C LYS A 137 -5.15 0.06 -12.53
N LYS A 138 -4.73 -1.20 -12.43
CA LYS A 138 -5.62 -2.36 -12.34
C LYS A 138 -5.78 -2.79 -10.90
N ALA A 139 -6.97 -2.57 -10.34
CA ALA A 139 -7.37 -3.08 -9.03
C ALA A 139 -7.49 -4.61 -8.98
N ASN A 140 -7.79 -5.21 -10.12
CA ASN A 140 -8.08 -6.64 -10.22
C ASN A 140 -7.18 -7.31 -11.25
N THR A 141 -6.44 -8.31 -10.80
CA THR A 141 -5.62 -9.19 -11.63
C THR A 141 -5.92 -10.65 -11.29
N TYR A 142 -5.22 -11.57 -11.94
CA TYR A 142 -5.29 -12.98 -11.57
C TYR A 142 -4.73 -13.25 -10.16
N ILE A 143 -3.72 -12.49 -9.74
CA ILE A 143 -2.95 -12.77 -8.52
C ILE A 143 -3.36 -11.92 -7.31
N TYR A 144 -4.02 -10.78 -7.52
CA TYR A 144 -4.58 -9.96 -6.44
C TYR A 144 -5.89 -9.29 -6.87
N LYS A 145 -6.73 -8.95 -5.89
CA LYS A 145 -7.99 -8.23 -6.08
C LYS A 145 -8.16 -7.18 -4.97
N TYR A 146 -8.24 -5.92 -5.36
CA TYR A 146 -8.61 -4.79 -4.50
C TYR A 146 -10.07 -4.42 -4.78
N ILE A 147 -10.87 -4.32 -3.72
CA ILE A 147 -12.30 -4.00 -3.80
C ILE A 147 -12.58 -2.95 -2.74
N GLU A 148 -12.83 -1.71 -3.15
CA GLU A 148 -13.25 -0.65 -2.23
C GLU A 148 -14.56 -1.05 -1.52
N ASP A 149 -14.63 -0.80 -0.22
CA ASP A 149 -15.82 -1.03 0.58
C ASP A 149 -15.93 0.03 1.67
N ILE A 150 -16.72 1.07 1.37
CA ILE A 150 -16.93 2.23 2.22
C ILE A 150 -17.53 1.83 3.58
N SER A 151 -18.27 0.72 3.67
CA SER A 151 -18.83 0.25 4.94
C SER A 151 -17.76 -0.11 5.98
N LEU A 152 -16.52 -0.39 5.52
CA LEU A 152 -15.38 -0.70 6.38
C LEU A 152 -14.65 0.56 6.88
N GLU A 153 -14.98 1.76 6.38
CA GLU A 153 -14.31 3.00 6.78
C GLU A 153 -14.47 3.30 8.26
N CYS A 154 -15.66 3.10 8.83
CA CYS A 154 -15.89 3.32 10.25
C CYS A 154 -14.94 2.46 11.10
N GLN A 155 -14.71 1.21 10.68
CA GLN A 155 -13.77 0.30 11.33
C GLN A 155 -12.32 0.77 11.16
N SER A 156 -11.92 1.15 9.95
CA SER A 156 -10.59 1.70 9.67
C SER A 156 -10.31 2.95 10.51
N MET A 157 -11.25 3.89 10.60
CA MET A 157 -11.12 5.11 11.39
C MET A 157 -11.08 4.81 12.89
N SER A 158 -11.86 3.85 13.36
CA SER A 158 -11.80 3.42 14.76
C SER A 158 -10.43 2.83 15.11
N PHE A 159 -9.78 2.11 14.19
CA PHE A 159 -8.42 1.64 14.39
C PHE A 159 -7.42 2.79 14.40
N LEU A 160 -7.50 3.72 13.43
CA LEU A 160 -6.61 4.89 13.37
C LEU A 160 -6.67 5.72 14.65
N LYS A 161 -7.87 5.93 15.22
CA LYS A 161 -8.06 6.63 16.50
C LYS A 161 -7.36 5.96 17.70
N ARG A 162 -7.05 4.67 17.62
CA ARG A 162 -6.31 3.95 18.68
C ARG A 162 -4.80 4.12 18.55
N ILE A 163 -4.32 4.57 17.39
CA ILE A 163 -2.93 4.90 17.17
C ILE A 163 -2.75 6.36 17.56
N SER A 164 -1.74 6.65 18.39
CA SER A 164 -1.44 8.04 18.78
C SER A 164 -1.17 8.88 17.54
N THR A 165 -1.79 10.07 17.44
CA THR A 165 -1.52 11.03 16.37
C THR A 165 -0.03 11.38 16.28
N CYS A 166 0.67 11.44 17.41
CA CYS A 166 2.12 11.63 17.44
C CYS A 166 2.87 10.54 16.66
N ARG A 167 2.39 9.28 16.71
CA ARG A 167 3.00 8.17 15.97
C ARG A 167 2.76 8.27 14.46
N ILE A 168 1.54 8.66 14.05
CA ILE A 168 1.22 8.86 12.63
C ILE A 168 2.09 10.00 12.08
N ASN A 169 2.14 11.13 12.79
CA ASN A 169 2.96 12.28 12.42
C ASN A 169 4.45 11.91 12.36
N GLU A 170 4.96 11.10 13.29
CA GLU A 170 6.34 10.62 13.25
C GLU A 170 6.64 9.86 11.95
N ILE A 171 5.76 8.95 11.52
CA ILE A 171 5.92 8.18 10.29
C ILE A 171 5.94 9.11 9.07
N VAL A 172 4.97 10.04 9.00
CA VAL A 172 4.83 11.00 7.91
C VAL A 172 6.06 11.90 7.84
N THR A 173 6.43 12.55 8.94
CA THR A 173 7.57 13.47 9.02
C THR A 173 8.88 12.78 8.68
N LYS A 174 9.17 11.59 9.23
CA LYS A 174 10.40 10.86 8.89
C LYS A 174 10.51 10.53 7.41
N THR A 175 9.39 10.19 6.78
CA THR A 175 9.37 9.92 5.34
C THR A 175 9.65 11.18 4.53
N LEU A 176 9.03 12.31 4.89
CA LEU A 176 9.25 13.62 4.25
C LEU A 176 10.71 14.10 4.42
N GLU A 177 11.28 13.96 5.62
CA GLU A 177 12.66 14.34 5.92
C GLU A 177 13.66 13.53 5.10
N LYS A 178 13.44 12.21 4.97
CA LYS A 178 14.29 11.34 4.16
C LYS A 178 14.34 11.81 2.71
N GLN A 179 13.17 12.06 2.12
CA GLN A 179 13.05 12.58 0.75
C GLN A 179 13.73 13.95 0.57
N ASN A 180 13.52 14.87 1.50
CA ASN A 180 14.13 16.20 1.43
C ASN A 180 15.67 16.14 1.52
N ASN A 181 16.21 15.23 2.32
CA ASN A 181 17.65 15.03 2.43
C ASN A 181 18.27 14.44 1.15
N GLU A 182 17.54 13.59 0.43
CA GLU A 182 18.00 13.06 -0.85
C GLU A 182 17.99 14.12 -1.96
N ILE A 183 16.96 14.97 -2.01
CA ILE A 183 16.90 16.11 -2.94
C ILE A 183 18.10 17.05 -2.72
N ARG A 184 18.42 17.36 -1.45
CA ARG A 184 19.58 18.19 -1.10
C ARG A 184 20.91 17.58 -1.50
N LYS A 185 21.05 16.24 -1.50
CA LYS A 185 22.28 15.56 -1.93
C LYS A 185 22.43 15.48 -3.44
N ALA A 186 21.33 15.61 -4.19
CA ALA A 186 21.32 15.58 -5.64
C ALA A 186 21.42 16.98 -6.29
N SER A 187 21.35 18.04 -5.49
CA SER A 187 21.49 19.45 -5.88
C SER A 187 22.93 19.92 -5.65
#